data_AF-A0AAP0S1Z3-F1
#
_entry.id   AF-A0AAP0S1Z3-F1
#
_cell.length_a   1.000
_cell.length_b   1.000
_cell.length_c   1.000
_cell.angle_alpha   90.00
_cell.angle_beta   90.00
_cell.angle_gamma   90.00
#
_symmetry.space_group_name_H-M   'P 1'
#
loop_
_entity.id
_entity.type
_entity.pdbx_description
1 polymer ?
#
loop_
_entity_poly.entity_id
_entity_poly.type
_entity_poly.pdbx_seq_one_letter_code
_entity_poly.pdbx_strand_id
1 'polypeptide(L)'
;MSSGLQVYYLSSTSADGSDDNCERLGWKKLQEYNPAQRRWKYLSTLAEGIPVQQDDLPFEDELEEEDYYPSLPFAALFSCFKAKGLKVTCLLCYCSEGDNIPDAFHLAEAACKLLGVNPKDFHGNEDGKWIIPFSWNSLYGPPPDMSLF
;
A
#
# COMPACT_ATOMS: atom_id res chain seq x y z
N MET A 1 -12.25 -0.75 23.34
CA MET A 1 -12.91 -0.76 22.02
C MET A 1 -11.82 -0.96 20.99
N SER A 2 -11.75 -2.13 20.35
CA SER A 2 -10.80 -2.33 19.25
C SER A 2 -11.23 -1.40 18.12
N SER A 3 -10.41 -0.39 17.82
CA SER A 3 -10.54 0.34 16.56
C SER A 3 -10.43 -0.71 15.46
N GLY A 4 -11.46 -0.87 14.63
CA GLY A 4 -11.39 -1.79 13.49
C GLY A 4 -10.20 -1.49 12.59
N LEU A 5 -9.89 -2.42 11.67
CA LEU A 5 -8.82 -2.26 10.68
C LEU A 5 -8.93 -0.88 10.00
N GLN A 6 -7.84 -0.12 10.08
CA GLN A 6 -7.77 1.25 9.59
C GLN A 6 -7.05 1.25 8.23
N VAL A 7 -7.69 1.89 7.25
CA VAL A 7 -7.05 2.19 5.97
C VAL A 7 -6.30 3.51 6.09
N TYR A 8 -5.06 3.50 5.62
CA TYR A 8 -4.23 4.67 5.42
C TYR A 8 -4.09 4.97 3.93
N TYR A 9 -3.89 6.23 3.58
CA TYR A 9 -3.75 6.64 2.19
C TYR A 9 -2.64 7.67 1.98
N LEU A 10 -2.10 7.68 0.76
CA LEU A 10 -1.25 8.75 0.22
C LEU A 10 -1.72 9.03 -1.20
N SER A 11 -2.06 10.27 -1.51
CA SER A 11 -2.60 10.66 -2.82
C SER A 11 -1.73 11.71 -3.53
N SER A 12 -1.69 11.68 -4.85
CA SER A 12 -1.06 12.72 -5.66
C SER A 12 -1.99 13.91 -5.94
N THR A 13 -3.24 13.90 -5.44
CA THR A 13 -4.24 14.97 -5.64
C THR A 13 -3.76 16.32 -5.10
N SER A 14 -3.02 16.32 -4.00
CA SER A 14 -2.42 17.51 -3.40
C SER A 14 -0.91 17.31 -3.16
N ALA A 15 -0.21 18.42 -2.92
CA ALA A 15 1.23 18.38 -2.69
C ALA A 15 1.61 17.64 -1.40
N ASP A 16 0.78 17.78 -0.35
CA ASP A 16 0.98 17.24 1.00
C ASP A 16 0.43 15.81 1.18
N GLY A 17 -0.08 15.21 0.11
CA GLY A 17 -0.56 13.83 0.10
C GLY A 17 -2.03 13.62 0.46
N SER A 18 -2.75 14.70 0.78
CA SER A 18 -4.17 14.69 1.17
C SER A 18 -5.13 14.44 0.00
N ASP A 19 -6.32 13.93 0.31
CA ASP A 19 -7.39 13.66 -0.66
C ASP A 19 -8.77 13.65 0.00
N ASP A 20 -9.60 14.65 -0.32
CA ASP A 20 -10.95 14.83 0.22
C ASP A 20 -11.84 13.58 0.04
N ASN A 21 -11.66 12.81 -1.04
CA ASN A 21 -12.45 11.60 -1.27
C ASN A 21 -12.06 10.50 -0.27
N CYS A 22 -10.76 10.34 0.00
CA CYS A 22 -10.28 9.39 0.99
C CYS A 22 -10.68 9.80 2.42
N GLU A 23 -10.65 11.09 2.73
CA GLU A 23 -11.09 11.62 4.03
C GLU A 23 -12.59 11.41 4.26
N ARG A 24 -13.41 11.62 3.22
CA ARG A 24 -14.85 11.31 3.27
C ARG A 24 -15.14 9.83 3.51
N LEU A 25 -14.25 8.93 3.09
CA LEU A 25 -14.34 7.49 3.36
C LEU A 25 -13.86 7.12 4.78
N GLY A 26 -13.41 8.11 5.57
CA GLY A 26 -12.94 7.92 6.95
C GLY A 26 -11.51 7.36 7.04
N TRP A 27 -10.72 7.47 5.97
CA TRP A 27 -9.35 6.96 5.93
C TRP A 27 -8.35 7.99 6.44
N LYS A 28 -7.23 7.50 6.97
CA LYS A 28 -6.20 8.37 7.55
C LYS A 28 -5.10 8.64 6.52
N LYS A 29 -4.68 9.88 6.39
CA LYS A 29 -3.47 10.20 5.60
C LYS A 29 -2.25 9.55 6.24
N LEU A 30 -1.33 9.01 5.43
CA LEU A 30 -0.02 8.56 5.87
C LEU A 30 0.75 9.76 6.44
N GLN A 31 1.02 9.74 7.75
CA GLN A 31 1.59 10.91 8.45
C GLN A 31 3.09 11.05 8.17
N GLU A 32 3.73 9.95 7.82
CA GLU A 32 5.15 9.79 7.53
C GLU A 32 5.51 10.30 6.12
N TYR A 33 4.50 10.64 5.30
CA TYR A 33 4.76 11.32 4.03
C TYR A 33 5.10 12.79 4.26
N ASN A 34 6.36 13.13 4.08
CA ASN A 34 6.86 14.50 4.08
C ASN A 34 7.65 14.79 2.80
N PRO A 35 7.11 15.57 1.85
CA PRO A 35 7.79 15.87 0.59
C PRO A 35 9.08 16.68 0.76
N ALA A 36 9.29 17.34 1.91
CA ALA A 36 10.51 18.06 2.22
C ALA A 36 11.62 17.16 2.78
N GLN A 37 11.30 15.94 3.21
CA GLN A 37 12.28 14.98 3.72
C GLN A 37 13.23 14.53 2.61
N ARG A 38 14.49 14.31 2.97
CA ARG A 38 15.59 13.95 2.07
C ARG A 38 15.22 12.85 1.07
N ARG A 39 14.72 11.68 1.52
CA ARG A 39 14.44 10.56 0.62
C ARG A 39 13.22 10.78 -0.28
N TRP A 40 12.14 11.37 0.22
CA TRP A 40 11.00 11.74 -0.62
C TRP A 40 11.40 12.74 -1.71
N LYS A 41 12.24 13.72 -1.36
CA LYS A 41 12.81 14.68 -2.32
C LYS A 41 13.71 14.01 -3.35
N TYR A 42 14.57 13.08 -2.91
CA TYR A 42 15.39 12.28 -3.80
C TYR A 42 14.54 11.52 -4.82
N LEU A 43 13.50 10.81 -4.37
CA LEU A 43 12.59 10.08 -5.24
C LEU A 43 11.87 10.99 -6.24
N SER A 44 11.43 12.18 -5.82
CA SER A 44 10.79 13.14 -6.73
C SER A 44 11.76 13.66 -7.79
N THR A 45 12.97 14.03 -7.40
CA THR A 45 14.01 14.52 -8.32
C THR A 45 14.42 13.43 -9.32
N LEU A 46 14.60 12.20 -8.85
CA LEU A 46 14.87 11.05 -9.71
C LEU A 46 13.73 10.78 -10.69
N ALA A 47 12.48 10.85 -10.22
CA ALA A 47 11.29 10.64 -11.05
C ALA A 47 11.11 11.72 -12.13
N GLU A 48 11.56 12.95 -11.88
CA GLU A 48 11.59 14.06 -12.85
C GLU A 48 12.72 13.91 -13.89
N GLY A 49 13.59 12.89 -13.76
CA GLY A 49 14.71 12.67 -14.67
C GLY A 49 15.88 13.63 -14.46
N ILE A 50 15.91 14.32 -13.32
CA ILE A 50 17.02 15.19 -12.96
C ILE A 50 18.18 14.30 -12.51
N PRO A 51 19.40 14.43 -13.07
CA PRO A 51 20.52 13.61 -12.71
C PRO A 51 20.88 13.82 -11.23
N VAL A 52 20.77 12.76 -10.44
CA VAL A 52 21.18 12.76 -9.03
C VAL A 52 22.56 12.11 -8.92
N GLN A 53 23.49 12.76 -8.23
CA GLN A 53 24.81 12.18 -7.96
C GLN A 53 24.64 10.98 -7.00
N GLN A 54 25.15 9.82 -7.39
CA GLN A 54 25.04 8.59 -6.59
C GLN A 54 25.80 8.66 -5.26
N ASP A 55 26.79 9.57 -5.14
CA ASP A 55 27.62 9.74 -3.95
C ASP A 55 26.87 10.34 -2.74
N ASP A 56 25.65 10.85 -2.92
CA ASP A 56 24.82 11.41 -1.83
C ASP A 56 23.81 10.40 -1.24
N LEU A 57 23.83 9.14 -1.71
CA LEU A 57 22.93 8.11 -1.21
C LEU A 57 23.48 7.49 0.08
N PRO A 58 22.71 7.52 1.19
CA PRO A 58 23.16 6.89 2.42
C PRO A 58 23.24 5.38 2.21
N PHE A 59 24.27 4.76 2.78
CA PHE A 59 24.38 3.30 2.81
C PHE A 59 23.15 2.70 3.50
N GLU A 60 22.81 1.44 3.21
CA GLU A 60 21.68 0.76 3.87
C GLU A 60 21.81 0.79 5.41
N ASP A 61 23.03 0.88 5.94
CA ASP A 61 23.33 0.97 7.37
C ASP A 61 23.06 2.36 7.99
N GLU A 62 22.77 3.40 7.19
CA GLU A 62 22.44 4.76 7.63
C GLU A 62 20.93 5.08 7.51
N LEU A 63 20.09 4.07 7.33
CA LEU A 63 18.63 4.22 7.29
C LEU A 63 18.08 4.72 8.63
N GLU A 64 17.64 5.97 8.66
CA GLU A 64 16.85 6.50 9.78
C GLU A 64 15.41 5.96 9.73
N GLU A 65 14.70 5.96 10.87
CA GLU A 65 13.30 5.48 10.94
C GLU A 65 12.38 6.24 9.96
N GLU A 66 12.64 7.54 9.78
CA GLU A 66 11.92 8.39 8.82
C GLU A 66 12.10 7.91 7.37
N ASP A 67 13.20 7.24 7.05
CA ASP A 67 13.52 6.77 5.71
C ASP A 67 12.85 5.43 5.35
N TYR A 68 12.16 4.79 6.30
CA TYR A 68 11.52 3.49 6.09
C TYR A 68 10.52 3.52 4.93
N TYR A 69 9.48 4.35 4.98
CA TYR A 69 8.47 4.42 3.91
C TYR A 69 9.03 4.79 2.54
N PRO A 70 9.86 5.83 2.38
CA PRO A 70 10.44 6.16 1.09
C PRO A 70 11.47 5.13 0.60
N SER A 71 11.95 4.20 1.42
CA SER A 71 12.76 3.06 0.97
C SER A 71 11.93 1.95 0.30
N LEU A 72 10.62 1.89 0.55
CA LEU A 72 9.77 0.83 0.05
C LEU A 72 9.41 1.04 -1.44
N PRO A 73 9.21 -0.04 -2.23
CA PRO A 73 8.96 0.05 -3.67
C PRO A 73 7.75 0.91 -4.07
N PHE A 74 6.71 0.98 -3.22
CA PHE A 74 5.51 1.78 -3.50
C PHE A 74 5.84 3.27 -3.61
N ALA A 75 6.79 3.78 -2.82
CA ALA A 75 7.16 5.19 -2.79
C ALA A 75 7.84 5.64 -4.09
N ALA A 76 8.71 4.79 -4.63
CA ALA A 76 9.33 5.02 -5.93
C ALA A 76 8.28 5.02 -7.05
N LEU A 77 7.35 4.06 -7.05
CA LEU A 77 6.26 4.01 -8.04
C LEU A 77 5.33 5.22 -7.94
N PHE A 78 4.95 5.61 -6.72
CA PHE A 78 4.17 6.80 -6.44
C PHE A 78 4.83 8.06 -7.01
N SER A 79 6.12 8.25 -6.73
CA SER A 79 6.89 9.41 -7.21
C SER A 79 6.98 9.45 -8.73
N CYS A 80 7.23 8.30 -9.37
CA CYS A 80 7.24 8.16 -10.82
C CYS A 80 5.90 8.49 -11.48
N PHE A 81 4.79 8.00 -10.93
CA PHE A 81 3.45 8.30 -11.45
C PHE A 81 3.08 9.77 -11.25
N LYS A 82 3.37 10.32 -10.07
CA LYS A 82 3.17 11.73 -9.75
C LYS A 82 3.95 12.63 -10.70
N ALA A 83 5.24 12.36 -10.95
CA ALA A 83 6.08 13.12 -11.88
C ALA A 83 5.56 13.08 -13.33
N LYS A 84 4.93 11.98 -13.74
CA LYS A 84 4.26 11.84 -15.05
C LYS A 84 2.88 12.51 -15.12
N GLY A 85 2.44 13.16 -14.05
CA GLY A 85 1.11 13.78 -13.97
C GLY A 85 -0.05 12.77 -13.90
N LEU A 86 0.25 11.50 -13.57
CA LEU A 86 -0.78 10.49 -13.37
C LEU A 86 -1.37 10.63 -11.97
N LYS A 87 -2.69 10.55 -11.86
CA LYS A 87 -3.37 10.47 -10.56
C LYS A 87 -3.07 9.11 -9.95
N VAL A 88 -2.46 9.12 -8.77
CA VAL A 88 -2.11 7.91 -8.03
C VAL A 88 -2.54 8.06 -6.57
N THR A 89 -3.15 7.01 -6.04
CA THR A 89 -3.48 6.89 -4.62
C THR A 89 -2.95 5.54 -4.13
N CYS A 90 -2.08 5.57 -3.13
CA CYS A 90 -1.62 4.39 -2.42
C CYS A 90 -2.56 4.14 -1.24
N LEU A 91 -3.05 2.91 -1.10
CA LEU A 91 -3.79 2.45 0.07
C LEU A 91 -2.89 1.53 0.88
N LEU A 92 -2.84 1.75 2.19
CA LEU A 92 -2.01 0.98 3.11
C LEU A 92 -2.88 0.46 4.27
N CYS A 93 -2.53 -0.72 4.77
CA CYS A 93 -3.12 -1.30 5.96
C CYS A 93 -1.99 -1.88 6.81
N TYR A 94 -1.95 -1.53 8.10
CA TYR A 94 -0.99 -2.13 9.03
C TYR A 94 -1.50 -3.49 9.47
N CYS A 95 -0.72 -4.53 9.18
CA CYS A 95 -1.02 -5.90 9.53
C CYS A 95 0.11 -6.49 10.37
N SER A 96 -0.22 -7.36 11.31
CA SER A 96 0.77 -8.14 12.06
C SER A 96 1.29 -9.29 11.20
N GLU A 97 2.49 -9.79 11.47
CA GLU A 97 3.02 -10.97 10.77
C GLU A 97 2.10 -12.19 10.95
N GLY A 98 1.94 -12.99 9.89
CA GLY A 98 1.21 -14.25 9.91
C GLY A 98 0.20 -14.38 8.77
N ASP A 99 -1.01 -14.81 9.10
CA ASP A 99 -2.11 -14.93 8.14
C ASP A 99 -2.75 -13.57 7.88
N ASN A 100 -2.34 -12.93 6.79
CA ASN A 100 -2.84 -11.62 6.35
C ASN A 100 -3.93 -11.71 5.28
N ILE A 101 -4.55 -12.89 5.11
CA ILE A 101 -5.67 -13.05 4.17
C ILE A 101 -6.81 -12.05 4.48
N PRO A 102 -7.27 -11.88 5.75
CA PRO A 102 -8.32 -10.92 6.06
C PRO A 102 -7.92 -9.46 5.76
N ASP A 103 -6.66 -9.10 6.03
CA ASP A 103 -6.12 -7.75 5.78
C ASP A 103 -6.06 -7.46 4.27
N ALA A 104 -5.67 -8.46 3.47
CA ALA A 104 -5.66 -8.37 2.02
C ALA A 104 -7.08 -8.11 1.46
N PHE A 105 -8.10 -8.82 1.96
CA PHE A 105 -9.48 -8.55 1.59
C PHE A 105 -9.96 -7.17 2.05
N HIS A 106 -9.58 -6.73 3.25
CA HIS A 106 -9.89 -5.40 3.74
C HIS A 106 -9.35 -4.31 2.81
N LEU A 107 -8.10 -4.44 2.36
CA LEU A 107 -7.46 -3.50 1.44
C LEU A 107 -8.09 -3.54 0.03
N ALA A 108 -8.45 -4.75 -0.44
CA ALA A 108 -9.14 -4.92 -1.72
C ALA A 108 -10.55 -4.28 -1.69
N GLU A 109 -11.29 -4.43 -0.61
CA GLU A 109 -12.58 -3.75 -0.42
C GLU A 109 -12.44 -2.23 -0.33
N ALA A 110 -11.36 -1.74 0.30
CA ALA A 110 -11.05 -0.31 0.31
C ALA A 110 -10.82 0.21 -1.12
N ALA A 111 -10.04 -0.51 -1.94
CA ALA A 111 -9.85 -0.16 -3.35
C ALA A 111 -11.17 -0.11 -4.12
N CYS A 112 -12.08 -1.07 -3.91
CA CYS A 112 -13.41 -1.03 -4.51
C CYS A 112 -14.21 0.20 -4.09
N LYS A 113 -14.20 0.57 -2.81
CA LYS A 113 -14.86 1.78 -2.30
C LYS A 113 -14.29 3.05 -2.93
N LEU A 114 -12.97 3.15 -3.08
CA LEU A 114 -12.32 4.29 -3.74
C LEU A 114 -12.78 4.44 -5.19
N LEU A 115 -12.89 3.32 -5.90
CA LEU A 115 -13.29 3.26 -7.31
C LEU A 115 -14.80 3.31 -7.52
N GLY A 116 -15.61 3.26 -6.46
CA GLY A 116 -17.06 3.18 -6.55
C GLY A 116 -17.58 1.86 -7.14
N VAL A 117 -16.76 0.81 -7.13
CA VAL A 117 -17.13 -0.54 -7.61
C VAL A 117 -17.71 -1.34 -6.46
N ASN A 118 -18.79 -2.10 -6.72
CA ASN A 118 -19.39 -2.94 -5.72
C ASN A 118 -18.85 -4.38 -5.82
N PRO A 119 -18.20 -4.92 -4.78
CA PRO A 119 -17.72 -6.30 -4.81
C PRO A 119 -18.82 -7.35 -4.99
N LYS A 120 -20.09 -7.01 -4.79
CA LYS A 120 -21.23 -7.91 -5.08
C LYS A 120 -21.40 -8.20 -6.57
N ASP A 121 -20.85 -7.35 -7.43
CA ASP A 121 -20.89 -7.54 -8.88
C ASP A 121 -19.77 -8.49 -9.35
N PHE A 122 -18.93 -8.98 -8.43
CA PHE A 122 -17.87 -9.92 -8.74
C PHE A 122 -18.36 -11.36 -8.63
N HIS A 123 -17.95 -12.19 -9.59
CA HIS A 123 -18.27 -13.62 -9.64
C HIS A 123 -17.17 -14.43 -8.94
N GLY A 124 -17.04 -14.26 -7.61
CA GLY A 124 -16.13 -15.04 -6.77
C GLY A 124 -16.62 -16.47 -6.49
N ASN A 125 -15.80 -17.24 -5.77
CA ASN A 125 -16.13 -18.62 -5.37
C ASN A 125 -17.16 -18.65 -4.22
N GLU A 126 -17.60 -19.85 -3.82
CA GLU A 126 -18.66 -20.10 -2.81
C GLU A 126 -18.61 -19.14 -1.60
N ASP A 127 -19.74 -18.45 -1.36
CA ASP A 127 -19.99 -17.40 -0.35
C ASP A 127 -19.06 -16.16 -0.37
N GLY A 128 -18.09 -16.08 -1.27
CA GLY A 128 -17.09 -15.04 -1.33
C GLY A 128 -17.19 -14.15 -2.58
N LYS A 129 -17.30 -12.83 -2.39
CA LYS A 129 -17.21 -11.81 -3.45
C LYS A 129 -15.89 -11.84 -4.24
N TRP A 130 -14.89 -12.59 -3.79
CA TRP A 130 -13.55 -12.60 -4.35
C TRP A 130 -13.13 -14.02 -4.76
N ILE A 131 -12.38 -14.11 -5.85
CA ILE A 131 -11.76 -15.37 -6.28
C ILE A 131 -10.48 -15.56 -5.49
N ILE A 132 -10.40 -16.64 -4.71
CA ILE A 132 -9.17 -17.01 -3.98
C ILE A 132 -8.16 -17.58 -4.98
N PRO A 133 -6.93 -17.06 -5.04
CA PRO A 133 -5.88 -17.65 -5.88
C PRO A 133 -5.61 -19.09 -5.46
N PHE A 134 -5.49 -20.01 -6.42
CA PHE A 134 -5.23 -21.43 -6.13
C PHE A 134 -3.96 -21.66 -5.29
N SER A 135 -2.95 -20.79 -5.45
CA SER A 135 -1.72 -20.82 -4.65
C SER A 135 -1.95 -20.66 -3.15
N TRP A 136 -3.09 -20.11 -2.72
CA TRP A 136 -3.39 -19.93 -1.30
C TRP A 136 -3.70 -21.25 -0.58
N ASN A 137 -4.13 -22.28 -1.31
CA ASN A 137 -4.40 -23.60 -0.74
C ASN A 137 -3.15 -24.29 -0.17
N SER A 138 -1.95 -23.85 -0.57
CA SER A 138 -0.67 -24.37 -0.09
C SER A 138 0.05 -23.44 0.89
N LEU A 139 -0.57 -22.34 1.34
CA LEU A 139 0.07 -21.38 2.25
C LEU A 139 0.52 -22.03 3.57
N TYR A 140 -0.24 -23.01 4.05
CA TYR A 140 0.05 -23.72 5.31
C TYR A 140 0.74 -25.07 5.06
N GLY A 141 1.29 -25.29 3.87
CA GLY A 141 1.88 -26.56 3.46
C GLY A 141 0.85 -27.56 2.93
N PRO A 142 1.26 -28.82 2.71
CA PRO A 142 0.35 -29.87 2.26
C PRO A 142 -0.74 -30.14 3.32
N PRO A 143 -1.92 -30.64 2.91
CA PRO A 143 -2.96 -31.02 3.85
C PRO A 143 -2.43 -32.01 4.88
N PRO A 144 -2.91 -31.97 6.14
CA PRO A 144 -2.44 -32.86 7.18
C PRO A 144 -2.64 -34.31 6.78
N ASP A 145 -1.67 -35.16 7.12
CA ASP A 145 -1.80 -36.60 6.89
C ASP A 145 -2.90 -37.15 7.81
N MET A 146 -4.05 -37.46 7.22
CA MET A 146 -5.22 -37.97 7.93
C MET A 146 -4.98 -39.36 8.56
N SER A 147 -3.88 -40.06 8.22
CA SER A 147 -3.49 -41.31 8.89
C SER A 147 -2.88 -41.11 10.28
N LEU A 148 -2.59 -39.85 10.67
CA LEU A 148 -2.06 -39.49 11.99
C LEU A 148 -3.15 -39.19 13.03
N PHE A 149 -4.44 -39.25 12.65
CA PHE A 149 -5.60 -38.95 13.51
C PHE A 149 -6.53 -40.17 13.65
#